data_AF-A0A068VAJ1-F1
#
_entry.id   AF-A0A068VAJ1-F1
#
_cell.length_a   1.000
_cell.length_b   1.000
_cell.length_c   1.000
_cell.angle_alpha   90.00
_cell.angle_beta   90.00
_cell.angle_gamma   90.00
#
_symmetry.space_group_name_H-M   'P 1'
#
loop_
_entity.id
_entity.type
_entity.pdbx_description
1 polymer ?
#
loop_
_entity_poly.entity_id
_entity_poly.type
_entity_poly.pdbx_seq_one_letter_code
_entity_poly.pdbx_strand_id
1 'polypeptide(L)'
;MESLFINQLAVFYFKKCSEIKYMNCVESSKAVEILDFSGACSLVKIEGKFFECLENLQVLNLSGTKTLLKELPALTNLKSLKHLFLRGCGQLEALPLLELLHNLETLDLSQQH
;
A
#
# COMPACT_ATOMS: atom_id res chain seq x y z
N MET A 1 1.80 -4.84 -19.15
CA MET A 1 2.96 -5.76 -19.03
C MET A 1 3.31 -5.83 -17.56
N GLU A 2 3.21 -6.94 -16.83
CA GLU A 2 2.71 -8.30 -17.03
C GLU A 2 2.12 -8.71 -15.66
N SER A 3 0.88 -9.21 -15.58
CA SER A 3 0.42 -9.93 -14.37
C SER A 3 0.30 -11.40 -14.73
N LEU A 4 1.31 -12.19 -14.35
CA LEU A 4 1.28 -13.64 -14.47
C LEU A 4 0.41 -14.20 -13.33
N PHE A 5 -0.76 -14.70 -13.69
CA PHE A 5 -1.63 -15.47 -12.81
C PHE A 5 -1.00 -16.86 -12.59
N ILE A 6 -0.40 -17.10 -11.43
CA ILE A 6 -0.09 -18.46 -10.94
C ILE A 6 -0.45 -18.56 -9.44
N ASN A 7 -1.55 -19.25 -9.18
CA ASN A 7 -2.02 -19.93 -7.96
C ASN A 7 -1.64 -19.41 -6.55
N GLN A 8 -2.70 -18.97 -5.86
CA GLN A 8 -2.97 -18.98 -4.41
C GLN A 8 -2.44 -17.87 -3.50
N LEU A 9 -1.63 -16.94 -4.00
CA LEU A 9 -1.42 -15.61 -3.40
C LEU A 9 -1.60 -14.55 -4.50
N ALA A 10 -2.52 -13.60 -4.34
CA ALA A 10 -2.60 -12.47 -5.28
C ALA A 10 -1.59 -11.40 -4.85
N VAL A 11 -0.46 -11.36 -5.55
CA VAL A 11 0.57 -10.33 -5.40
C VAL A 11 0.47 -9.36 -6.55
N PHE A 12 0.26 -8.07 -6.26
CA PHE A 12 0.28 -7.03 -7.29
C PHE A 12 1.52 -6.15 -7.13
N TYR A 13 2.34 -6.11 -8.19
CA TYR A 13 3.51 -5.25 -8.29
C TYR A 13 3.22 -4.07 -9.22
N PHE A 14 3.29 -2.87 -8.68
CA PHE A 14 3.19 -1.61 -9.43
C PHE A 14 4.49 -0.80 -9.36
N LYS A 15 5.62 -1.51 -9.24
CA LYS A 15 6.94 -0.89 -9.06
C LYS A 15 7.28 0.03 -10.23
N LYS A 16 7.76 1.23 -9.91
CA LYS A 16 8.16 2.24 -10.91
C LYS A 16 7.05 2.63 -11.90
N CYS A 17 5.77 2.39 -11.58
CA CYS A 17 4.67 2.82 -12.43
C CYS A 17 4.51 4.34 -12.37
N SER A 18 4.58 5.00 -13.53
CA SER A 18 4.51 6.46 -13.67
C SER A 18 3.11 7.02 -13.95
N GLU A 19 2.10 6.16 -14.15
CA GLU A 19 0.75 6.56 -14.61
C GLU A 19 -0.37 6.30 -13.61
N ILE A 20 -0.09 5.74 -12.43
CA ILE A 20 -1.15 5.42 -11.44
C ILE A 20 -1.55 6.70 -10.71
N LYS A 21 -2.58 7.36 -11.25
CA LYS A 21 -3.13 8.60 -10.69
C LYS A 21 -4.26 8.34 -9.70
N TYR A 22 -5.01 7.24 -9.87
CA TYR A 22 -6.18 6.88 -9.08
C TYR A 22 -6.37 5.36 -9.03
N MET A 23 -6.82 4.81 -7.90
CA MET A 23 -7.16 3.39 -7.74
C MET A 23 -8.51 3.24 -7.01
N ASN A 24 -9.40 2.40 -7.55
CA ASN A 24 -10.64 1.97 -6.91
C ASN A 24 -10.50 0.51 -6.44
N CYS A 25 -11.22 0.14 -5.39
CA CYS A 25 -11.31 -1.25 -4.95
C CYS A 25 -11.74 -2.15 -6.11
N VAL A 26 -10.99 -3.23 -6.34
CA VAL A 26 -11.34 -4.28 -7.29
C VAL A 26 -12.36 -5.16 -6.58
N GLU A 27 -13.58 -5.26 -7.09
CA GLU A 27 -14.71 -5.99 -6.47
C GLU A 27 -14.46 -7.51 -6.24
N SER A 28 -13.24 -8.01 -6.48
CA SER A 28 -12.96 -9.43 -6.68
C SER A 28 -11.70 -10.00 -6.03
N SER A 29 -11.04 -9.35 -5.06
CA SER A 29 -9.86 -10.00 -4.45
C SER A 29 -9.79 -9.97 -2.93
N LYS A 30 -10.64 -10.78 -2.28
CA LYS A 30 -10.36 -11.34 -0.95
C LYS A 30 -9.03 -12.14 -0.89
N ALA A 31 -8.29 -12.31 -1.98
CA ALA A 31 -7.07 -13.11 -2.03
C ALA A 31 -5.77 -12.28 -2.06
N VAL A 32 -5.84 -10.95 -2.03
CA VAL A 32 -4.63 -10.12 -2.07
C VAL A 32 -3.97 -10.08 -0.71
N GLU A 33 -2.72 -10.52 -0.70
CA GLU A 33 -1.89 -10.56 0.51
C GLU A 33 -0.71 -9.59 0.42
N ILE A 34 -0.27 -9.23 -0.79
CA ILE A 34 0.87 -8.35 -0.99
C ILE A 34 0.54 -7.29 -2.04
N LEU A 35 0.66 -6.03 -1.65
CA LEU A 35 0.67 -4.88 -2.54
C LEU A 35 1.99 -4.15 -2.42
N ASP A 36 2.71 -4.06 -3.54
CA ASP A 36 4.00 -3.40 -3.60
C ASP A 36 4.00 -2.31 -4.68
N PHE A 37 3.90 -1.07 -4.21
CA PHE A 37 3.97 0.18 -4.95
C PHE A 37 5.37 0.82 -4.88
N SER A 38 6.38 0.11 -4.40
CA SER A 38 7.69 0.73 -4.16
C SER A 38 8.27 1.37 -5.43
N GLY A 39 8.79 2.59 -5.27
CA GLY A 39 9.32 3.37 -6.38
C GLY A 39 8.27 3.92 -7.36
N ALA A 40 6.96 3.83 -7.08
CA ALA A 40 5.93 4.51 -7.87
C ALA A 40 5.96 6.02 -7.62
N CYS A 41 6.93 6.71 -8.25
CA CYS A 41 7.20 8.14 -8.04
C CYS A 41 6.08 9.08 -8.50
N SER A 42 5.14 8.61 -9.33
CA SER A 42 4.01 9.41 -9.82
C SER A 42 2.70 9.15 -9.08
N LEU A 43 2.70 8.32 -8.03
CA LEU A 43 1.53 8.16 -7.18
C LEU A 43 1.28 9.50 -6.48
N VAL A 44 0.06 10.04 -6.58
CA VAL A 44 -0.29 11.35 -5.98
C VAL A 44 -1.33 11.18 -4.88
N LYS A 45 -2.22 10.21 -5.03
CA LYS A 45 -3.32 9.96 -4.11
C LYS A 45 -3.69 8.49 -4.10
N ILE A 46 -4.04 7.97 -2.93
CA ILE A 46 -4.75 6.71 -2.76
C ILE A 46 -6.12 7.05 -2.17
N GLU A 47 -7.20 6.66 -2.83
CA GLU A 47 -8.54 6.92 -2.30
C GLU A 47 -8.82 6.03 -1.09
N GLY A 48 -9.54 6.54 -0.08
CA GLY A 48 -9.85 5.79 1.15
C GLY A 48 -10.46 4.41 0.90
N LYS A 49 -11.39 4.36 -0.04
CA LYS A 49 -12.07 3.11 -0.44
C LYS A 49 -11.18 2.06 -1.10
N PHE A 50 -9.95 2.41 -1.49
CA PHE A 50 -9.04 1.45 -2.13
C PHE A 50 -8.73 0.26 -1.21
N PHE A 51 -8.56 0.52 0.09
CA PHE A 51 -8.19 -0.49 1.07
C PHE A 51 -9.39 -1.21 1.71
N GLU A 52 -10.63 -0.78 1.42
CA GLU A 52 -11.83 -1.31 2.08
C GLU A 52 -12.07 -2.80 1.81
N CYS A 53 -11.62 -3.33 0.67
CA CYS A 53 -11.81 -4.72 0.29
C CYS A 53 -10.57 -5.62 0.46
N LEU A 54 -9.53 -5.12 1.12
CA LEU A 54 -8.21 -5.78 1.23
C LEU A 54 -7.97 -6.37 2.62
N GLU A 55 -8.98 -7.04 3.18
CA GLU A 55 -8.95 -7.58 4.56
C GLU A 55 -7.83 -8.61 4.80
N ASN A 56 -7.39 -9.29 3.74
CA ASN A 56 -6.33 -10.31 3.78
C ASN A 56 -4.94 -9.78 3.42
N LEU A 57 -4.80 -8.46 3.20
CA LEU A 57 -3.51 -7.85 2.89
C LEU A 57 -2.56 -8.00 4.09
N GLN A 58 -1.44 -8.68 3.88
CA GLN A 58 -0.38 -8.88 4.88
C GLN A 58 0.78 -7.90 4.70
N VAL A 59 1.07 -7.50 3.46
CA VAL A 59 2.18 -6.59 3.13
C VAL A 59 1.70 -5.43 2.28
N LEU A 60 1.99 -4.21 2.75
CA LEU A 60 1.86 -2.98 1.98
C LEU A 60 3.21 -2.28 1.90
N ASN A 61 3.77 -2.20 0.70
CA ASN A 61 5.04 -1.52 0.46
C ASN A 61 4.83 -0.28 -0.42
N LEU A 62 5.08 0.89 0.16
CA LEU A 62 5.03 2.21 -0.48
C LEU A 62 6.42 2.87 -0.52
N SER A 63 7.48 2.10 -0.22
CA SER A 63 8.84 2.63 -0.07
C SER A 63 9.35 3.31 -1.34
N GLY A 64 10.04 4.44 -1.19
CA GLY A 64 10.68 5.16 -2.30
C GLY A 64 9.67 5.70 -3.31
N THR A 65 8.37 5.69 -2.97
CA THR A 65 7.42 6.55 -3.66
C THR A 65 7.85 7.98 -3.28
N LYS A 66 8.48 8.72 -4.21
CA LYS A 66 8.73 10.16 -4.04
C LYS A 66 7.41 10.94 -4.20
N THR A 67 6.38 10.40 -3.59
CA THR A 67 4.97 10.70 -3.80
C THR A 67 4.61 12.05 -3.19
N LEU A 68 3.62 12.74 -3.76
CA LEU A 68 2.98 13.92 -3.15
C LEU A 68 2.00 13.53 -2.02
N LEU A 69 1.93 12.25 -1.68
CA LEU A 69 1.06 11.72 -0.65
C LEU A 69 1.52 12.20 0.73
N LYS A 70 0.92 13.30 1.19
CA LYS A 70 1.12 13.88 2.52
C LYS A 70 0.51 13.06 3.64
N GLU A 71 -0.52 12.29 3.31
CA GLU A 71 -1.27 11.46 4.26
C GLU A 71 -1.66 10.14 3.60
N LEU A 72 -1.64 9.06 4.38
CA LEU A 72 -2.25 7.81 3.94
C LEU A 72 -3.75 7.84 4.26
N PRO A 73 -4.61 7.23 3.42
CA PRO A 73 -5.97 6.97 3.81
C PRO A 73 -6.04 6.07 5.05
N ALA A 74 -7.22 6.04 5.68
CA ALA A 74 -7.49 5.12 6.77
C ALA A 74 -7.22 3.66 6.35
N LEU A 75 -6.44 2.94 7.17
CA LEU A 75 -6.06 1.55 6.94
C LEU A 75 -6.88 0.57 7.78
N THR A 76 -8.01 1.02 8.34
CA THR A 76 -8.80 0.30 9.35
C THR A 76 -9.33 -1.05 8.90
N ASN A 77 -9.49 -1.26 7.60
CA ASN A 77 -9.95 -2.53 7.03
C ASN A 77 -8.80 -3.52 6.76
N LEU A 78 -7.54 -3.11 6.88
CA LEU A 78 -6.37 -3.97 6.67
C LEU A 78 -6.07 -4.83 7.91
N LYS A 79 -7.05 -5.62 8.33
CA LYS A 79 -7.01 -6.40 9.58
C LYS A 79 -5.88 -7.43 9.61
N SER A 80 -5.44 -7.92 8.45
CA SER A 80 -4.36 -8.92 8.34
C SER A 80 -2.97 -8.31 8.13
N LEU A 81 -2.84 -6.97 8.15
CA LEU A 81 -1.59 -6.31 7.79
C LEU A 81 -0.52 -6.55 8.85
N LYS A 82 0.60 -7.13 8.41
CA LYS A 82 1.77 -7.43 9.24
C LYS A 82 2.93 -6.51 8.95
N HIS A 83 3.11 -6.12 7.69
CA HIS A 83 4.27 -5.34 7.26
C HIS A 83 3.85 -4.11 6.47
N LEU A 84 4.18 -2.93 7.01
CA LEU A 84 3.99 -1.64 6.37
C LEU A 84 5.34 -0.97 6.12
N PHE A 85 5.71 -0.84 4.85
CA PHE A 85 6.98 -0.23 4.45
C PHE A 85 6.74 1.14 3.81
N LEU A 86 7.23 2.18 4.48
CA LEU A 86 7.12 3.60 4.11
C LEU A 86 8.50 4.25 4.00
N ARG A 87 9.55 3.45 3.78
CA ARG A 87 10.93 3.93 3.70
C ARG A 87 11.07 4.95 2.57
N GLY A 88 11.67 6.10 2.82
CA GLY A 88 11.92 7.07 1.75
C GLY A 88 10.70 7.86 1.27
N CYS A 89 9.61 7.88 2.03
CA CYS A 89 8.39 8.64 1.73
C CYS A 89 8.49 10.10 2.22
N GLY A 90 9.48 10.86 1.74
CA GLY A 90 9.87 12.16 2.29
C GLY A 90 8.80 13.29 2.32
N GLN A 91 7.64 13.11 1.67
CA GLN A 91 6.53 14.07 1.73
C GLN A 91 5.41 13.64 2.68
N LEU A 92 5.49 12.46 3.30
CA LEU A 92 4.48 11.95 4.21
C LEU A 92 4.56 12.69 5.55
N GLU A 93 3.56 13.52 5.82
CA GLU A 93 3.48 14.38 7.00
C GLU A 93 2.73 13.70 8.15
N ALA A 94 1.79 12.80 7.85
CA ALA A 94 0.96 12.13 8.84
C ALA A 94 0.72 10.65 8.52
N LEU A 95 0.65 9.85 9.59
CA LEU A 95 0.26 8.44 9.53
C LEU A 95 -1.23 8.29 9.92
N PRO A 96 -1.93 7.28 9.38
CA PRO A 96 -3.28 6.96 9.79
C PRO A 96 -3.26 6.36 11.20
N LEU A 97 -4.44 6.14 11.81
CA LEU A 97 -4.55 5.51 13.12
C LEU A 97 -4.02 4.06 13.10
N LEU A 98 -2.73 3.91 13.40
CA LEU A 98 -2.04 2.60 13.39
C LEU A 98 -2.47 1.70 14.55
N GLU A 99 -3.10 2.25 15.60
CA GLU A 99 -3.63 1.48 16.74
C GLU A 99 -4.68 0.43 16.35
N LEU A 100 -5.30 0.60 15.18
CA LEU A 100 -6.29 -0.32 14.62
C LEU A 100 -5.66 -1.47 13.82
N LEU A 101 -4.33 -1.42 13.59
CA LEU A 101 -3.58 -2.46 12.89
C LEU A 101 -3.01 -3.47 13.90
N HIS A 102 -3.90 -4.24 14.51
CA HIS A 102 -3.56 -5.13 15.64
C HIS A 102 -2.53 -6.22 15.32
N ASN A 103 -2.35 -6.57 14.04
CA ASN A 103 -1.41 -7.58 13.58
C ASN A 103 -0.09 -6.99 13.02
N LEU A 104 0.13 -5.68 13.16
CA LEU A 104 1.31 -5.03 12.60
C LEU A 104 2.58 -5.46 13.35
N GLU A 105 3.45 -6.17 12.65
CA GLU A 105 4.74 -6.67 13.14
C GLU A 105 5.89 -5.75 12.73
N THR A 106 5.77 -5.06 11.58
CA THR A 106 6.84 -4.21 11.04
C THR A 106 6.28 -2.91 10.49
N LEU A 107 6.86 -1.80 10.95
CA LEU A 107 6.67 -0.46 10.41
C LEU A 107 8.06 0.10 10.05
N ASP A 108 8.35 0.25 8.76
CA ASP A 108 9.59 0.88 8.29
C ASP A 108 9.32 2.32 7.87
N LEU A 109 9.78 3.27 8.69
CA LEU A 109 9.75 4.70 8.42
C LEU A 109 11.16 5.26 8.16
N SER A 110 12.15 4.44 7.82
CA SER A 110 13.52 4.92 7.60
C SER A 110 13.63 5.87 6.40
N GLN A 111 14.62 6.77 6.41
CA GLN A 111 14.98 7.63 5.27
C GLN A 111 13.90 8.64 4.82
N GLN A 112 13.07 9.17 5.73
CA GLN A 112 12.24 10.35 5.43
C GLN A 112 13.16 11.56 5.28
N HIS A 113 13.24 12.13 4.08
CA HIS A 113 14.07 13.30 3.75
C HIS A 113 13.20 14.48 3.32
#